data_AF-A0A7J7M729-F1
#
_entry.id   AF-A0A7J7M729-F1
#
_cell.length_a   1.000
_cell.length_b   1.000
_cell.length_c   1.000
_cell.angle_alpha   90.00
_cell.angle_beta   90.00
_cell.angle_gamma   90.00
#
_symmetry.space_group_name_H-M   'P 1'
#
loop_
_entity.id
_entity.type
_entity.pdbx_description
1 polymer ?
#
loop_
_entity_poly.entity_id
_entity_poly.type
_entity_poly.pdbx_seq_one_letter_code
_entity_poly.pdbx_strand_id
1 'polypeptide(L)' 'MTYYLRARKKLKYLTEDPPKATDTNYDDWMSENSMVCTWMWHSMEHSVAANVQFLPTAKKIWE' A
#
# COMPACT_ATOMS: atom_id res chain seq x y z
N MET A 1 3.80 6.00 -12.41
CA MET A 1 3.52 5.27 -11.15
C MET A 1 2.03 5.30 -10.79
N THR A 2 1.43 6.47 -10.53
CA THR A 2 0.01 6.61 -10.11
C THR A 2 -1.02 6.14 -11.15
N TYR A 3 -0.72 6.21 -12.45
CA TYR A 3 -1.60 5.72 -13.52
C TYR A 3 -1.85 4.20 -13.48
N TYR A 4 -0.85 3.40 -13.09
CA TYR A 4 -1.00 1.95 -12.99
C TYR A 4 -1.95 1.55 -11.86
N LEU A 5 -1.78 2.17 -10.70
CA LEU A 5 -2.63 1.97 -9.53
C LEU A 5 -4.05 2.50 -9.76
N ARG A 6 -4.18 3.62 -10.48
CA ARG A 6 -5.48 4.15 -10.90
C ARG A 6 -6.19 3.20 -11.87
N ALA A 7 -5.48 2.61 -12.84
CA ALA A 7 -6.04 1.61 -13.75
C ALA A 7 -6.54 0.35 -13.03
N ARG A 8 -5.89 -0.03 -11.92
CA ARG A 8 -6.30 -1.16 -11.07
C ARG A 8 -7.28 -0.80 -9.94
N LYS A 9 -7.77 0.45 -9.88
CA LYS A 9 -8.63 0.96 -8.79
C LYS A 9 -8.02 0.80 -7.39
N LYS A 10 -6.68 0.85 -7.28
CA LYS A 10 -5.92 0.72 -6.03
C LYS A 10 -5.34 2.06 -5.53
N LEU A 11 -5.68 3.19 -6.17
CA LEU A 11 -5.13 4.50 -5.79
C LEU A 11 -5.51 4.91 -4.36
N LYS A 12 -6.69 4.49 -3.88
CA LYS A 12 -7.18 4.76 -2.51
C LYS A 12 -6.21 4.33 -1.41
N TYR A 13 -5.42 3.28 -1.63
CA TYR A 13 -4.44 2.78 -0.65
C TYR A 13 -3.25 3.73 -0.42
N LEU A 14 -3.05 4.71 -1.30
CA LEU A 14 -2.00 5.72 -1.18
C LEU A 14 -2.53 7.08 -0.74
N THR A 15 -3.82 7.36 -1.01
CA THR A 15 -4.40 8.70 -0.78
C THR A 15 -5.31 8.76 0.44
N GLU A 16 -5.98 7.66 0.78
CA GLU A 16 -6.95 7.61 1.87
C GLU A 16 -6.34 6.96 3.12
N ASP A 17 -6.87 7.31 4.28
CA ASP A 17 -6.47 6.68 5.53
C ASP A 17 -6.99 5.23 5.63
N PRO A 18 -6.22 4.33 6.25
CA PRO A 18 -6.67 2.97 6.49
C PRO A 18 -7.97 2.96 7.31
N PRO A 19 -8.88 2.01 7.04
CA PRO A 19 -10.08 1.83 7.83
C PRO A 19 -9.71 1.45 9.26
N LYS A 20 -10.66 1.65 10.19
CA LYS A 20 -10.49 1.23 11.58
C LYS A 20 -10.39 -0.30 11.63
N ALA A 21 -9.57 -0.83 12.55
CA ALA A 21 -9.42 -2.27 12.76
C ALA A 21 -10.73 -2.97 13.21
N THR A 22 -11.76 -2.21 13.59
CA THR A 22 -13.09 -2.71 13.93
C THR A 22 -14.02 -2.85 12.72
N ASP A 23 -13.60 -2.42 11.53
CA ASP A 23 -14.40 -2.54 10.31
C ASP A 23 -14.42 -3.99 9.84
N THR A 24 -15.60 -4.50 9.49
CA THR A 24 -15.78 -5.86 8.96
C THR A 24 -14.95 -6.11 7.69
N ASN A 25 -14.61 -5.06 6.95
CA ASN A 25 -13.81 -5.14 5.72
C ASN A 25 -12.30 -4.88 5.96
N TYR A 26 -11.85 -4.76 7.21
CA TYR A 26 -10.46 -4.43 7.52
C TYR A 26 -9.47 -5.46 6.96
N ASP A 27 -9.77 -6.74 7.12
CA ASP A 27 -8.89 -7.83 6.66
C ASP A 27 -8.76 -7.86 5.14
N ASP A 28 -9.89 -7.70 4.44
CA ASP A 28 -9.91 -7.60 2.97
C ASP A 28 -9.13 -6.36 2.50
N TRP A 29 -9.35 -5.21 3.15
CA TRP A 29 -8.60 -4.00 2.87
C TRP A 29 -7.10 -4.19 3.09
N MET A 30 -6.71 -4.85 4.18
CA MET A 30 -5.32 -5.09 4.52
C MET A 30 -4.64 -6.02 3.51
N SER A 31 -5.33 -7.07 3.07
CA SER A 31 -4.87 -7.96 2.00
C SER A 31 -4.63 -7.19 0.69
N GLU A 32 -5.56 -6.31 0.31
CA GLU A 32 -5.38 -5.45 -0.86
C GLU A 32 -4.24 -4.45 -0.71
N ASN A 33 -4.08 -3.85 0.46
CA ASN A 33 -2.98 -2.95 0.80
C ASN A 33 -1.63 -3.67 0.72
N SER A 34 -1.52 -4.91 1.23
CA SER A 34 -0.30 -5.71 1.15
C SER A 34 0.14 -6.02 -0.28
N MET A 35 -0.81 -6.21 -1.22
CA MET A 35 -0.48 -6.32 -2.64
C MET A 35 0.15 -5.04 -3.19
N VAL A 36 -0.33 -3.87 -2.76
CA VAL A 36 0.23 -2.58 -3.17
C VAL A 36 1.62 -2.38 -2.55
N CYS A 37 1.81 -2.67 -1.26
CA CYS A 37 3.12 -2.63 -0.60
C CYS A 37 4.14 -3.53 -1.30
N THR A 38 3.74 -4.78 -1.60
CA THR A 38 4.58 -5.75 -2.32
C THR A 38 4.99 -5.19 -3.68
N TRP A 39 4.05 -4.64 -4.45
CA TRP A 39 4.36 -4.02 -5.73
C TRP A 39 5.33 -2.83 -5.60
N MET A 40 5.18 -2.00 -4.55
CA MET A 40 6.10 -0.88 -4.30
C MET A 40 7.51 -1.37 -4.03
N TRP A 41 7.69 -2.35 -3.14
CA TRP A 41 9.01 -2.90 -2.82
C TRP A 41 9.71 -3.48 -4.05
N HIS A 42 8.99 -4.19 -4.92
CA HIS A 42 9.54 -4.72 -6.16
C HIS A 42 9.84 -3.65 -7.22
N SER A 43 9.27 -2.45 -7.08
CA SER A 43 9.48 -1.33 -8.01
C SER A 43 10.54 -0.33 -7.52
N MET A 44 11.07 -0.52 -6.31
CA MET A 44 12.06 0.33 -5.68
C MET A 44 13.45 -0.33 -5.70
N GLU A 45 14.50 0.48 -5.53
CA GLU A 45 15.83 -0.05 -5.26
C GLU A 45 15.84 -0.80 -3.91
N HIS A 46 16.60 -1.89 -3.81
CA HIS A 46 16.66 -2.72 -2.60
C HIS A 46 17.02 -1.93 -1.33
N SER A 47 17.91 -0.94 -1.45
CA SER A 47 18.31 -0.06 -0.35
C SER A 47 17.13 0.77 0.17
N VAL A 48 16.28 1.27 -0.73
CA VAL A 48 15.05 2.02 -0.40
C VAL A 48 14.00 1.09 0.17
N ALA A 49 13.73 -0.05 -0.48
CA ALA A 49 12.73 -1.02 -0.04
C ALA A 49 13.03 -1.53 1.38
N ALA A 50 14.30 -1.80 1.71
CA ALA A 50 14.71 -2.24 3.03
C ALA A 50 14.40 -1.22 4.14
N ASN A 51 14.41 0.08 3.82
CA ASN A 51 14.11 1.17 4.74
C ASN A 51 12.61 1.42 4.93
N VAL A 52 11.73 0.83 4.11
CA VAL A 52 10.28 1.07 4.16
C VAL A 52 9.45 -0.20 4.35
N GLN A 53 10.07 -1.39 4.30
CA GLN A 53 9.39 -2.69 4.41
C GLN A 53 8.65 -2.92 5.74
N PHE A 54 9.02 -2.20 6.80
CA PHE A 54 8.37 -2.27 8.11
C PHE A 54 7.14 -1.37 8.23
N LEU A 55 6.85 -0.55 7.22
CA LEU A 55 5.71 0.35 7.24
C LEU A 55 4.42 -0.44 6.97
N PRO A 56 3.38 -0.27 7.80
CA PRO A 56 2.19 -1.13 7.77
C PRO A 56 1.27 -0.85 6.57
N THR A 57 1.39 0.30 5.90
CA THR A 57 0.47 0.70 4.83
C THR A 57 1.20 1.29 3.64
N ALA A 58 0.64 1.09 2.45
CA ALA A 58 1.16 1.65 1.21
C ALA A 58 1.19 3.18 1.25
N LYS A 59 0.21 3.82 1.92
CA LYS A 59 0.20 5.26 2.19
C LYS A 59 1.49 5.72 2.90
N LYS A 60 1.91 5.04 3.97
CA LYS A 60 3.13 5.40 4.70
C LYS A 60 4.40 5.18 3.88
N ILE A 61 4.41 4.19 2.99
CA ILE A 61 5.54 3.96 2.07
C ILE A 61 5.61 5.06 0.99
N TRP A 62 4.48 5.69 0.67
CA TRP A 62 4.36 6.72 -0.36
C TRP A 62 4.69 8.14 0.13
N GLU A 63 4.48 8.40 1.42
CA GLU A 63 4.85 9.65 2.11
C GLU A 63 6.36 9.78 2.30
#